data_AF-X0Z1T1-F1
#
_entry.id   AF-X0Z1T1-F1
#
_cell.length_a   1.000
_cell.length_b   1.000
_cell.length_c   1.000
_cell.angle_alpha   90.00
_cell.angle_beta   90.00
_cell.angle_gamma   90.00
#
_symmetry.space_group_name_H-M   'P 1'
#
loop_
_entity.id
_entity.type
_entity.pdbx_description
1 polymer ?
#
loop_
_entity_poly.entity_id
_entity_poly.type
_entity_poly.pdbx_seq_one_letter_code
_entity_poly.pdbx_strand_id
1 'polypeptide(L)' 'DNLPLRVLTYRKDDNDMFGKIINLDKLLDDYYKIRGWDENGVPTKEKLEELDLSEFYKFIL' A
#
# COMPACT_ATOMS: atom_id res chain seq x y z
N ASP A 1 0.62 4.28 4.54
CA ASP A 1 -0.72 3.70 4.41
C ASP A 1 -1.00 2.67 5.50
N ASN A 2 -2.12 2.78 6.23
CA ASN A 2 -2.47 1.81 7.27
C ASN A 2 -3.98 1.71 7.52
N LEU A 3 -4.41 0.64 8.18
CA LEU A 3 -5.79 0.41 8.60
C LEU A 3 -5.94 0.56 10.12
N PRO A 4 -7.17 0.78 10.63
CA PRO A 4 -7.42 0.79 12.06
C PRO A 4 -7.00 -0.53 12.71
N LEU A 5 -6.36 -0.46 13.89
CA LEU A 5 -5.83 -1.62 14.61
C LEU A 5 -6.87 -2.74 14.76
N ARG A 6 -8.13 -2.39 15.03
CA ARG A 6 -9.23 -3.34 15.14
C ARG A 6 -9.36 -4.23 13.90
N VAL A 7 -9.16 -3.69 12.70
CA VAL A 7 -9.23 -4.46 11.44
C VAL A 7 -8.04 -5.40 11.29
N LEU A 8 -6.87 -5.03 11.83
CA LEU A 8 -5.64 -5.80 11.74
C LEU A 8 -5.49 -6.87 12.83
N THR A 9 -6.23 -6.77 13.94
CA THR A 9 -6.00 -7.63 15.12
C THR A 9 -7.24 -8.32 15.66
N TYR A 10 -8.44 -7.78 15.44
CA TYR A 10 -9.63 -8.31 16.12
C TYR A 10 -10.18 -9.56 15.43
N ARG A 11 -10.38 -10.61 16.22
CA ARG A 11 -11.14 -11.81 15.86
C ARG A 11 -12.16 -12.05 16.96
N LYS A 12 -13.42 -12.24 16.59
CA LYS A 12 -14.48 -12.49 17.58
C LYS A 12 -14.47 -13.95 18.06
N ASP A 13 -14.23 -14.89 17.15
CA ASP A 13 -14.03 -16.31 17.42
C ASP A 13 -13.26 -16.99 16.25
N ASP A 14 -12.79 -18.22 16.45
CA ASP A 14 -12.02 -18.99 15.45
C ASP A 14 -12.87 -19.52 14.28
N ASN A 15 -14.21 -19.52 14.43
CA ASN A 15 -15.19 -19.96 13.42
C ASN A 15 -15.87 -18.78 12.69
N ASP A 16 -15.37 -17.56 12.89
CA ASP A 16 -15.92 -16.37 12.29
C ASP A 16 -15.75 -16.47 10.77
N MET A 17 -16.85 -16.40 10.02
CA MET A 17 -16.85 -16.54 8.55
C MET A 17 -16.15 -15.33 7.88
N PHE A 18 -15.90 -14.25 8.63
CA PHE A 18 -15.03 -13.12 8.26
C PHE A 18 -13.53 -13.40 8.57
N GLY A 19 -13.21 -14.64 8.94
CA GLY A 19 -12.05 -15.09 9.71
C GLY A 19 -10.71 -15.16 9.00
N LYS A 20 -10.20 -14.05 8.49
CA LYS A 20 -8.75 -13.90 8.36
C LYS A 20 -8.30 -12.48 8.63
N ILE A 21 -7.40 -12.35 9.61
CA ILE A 21 -6.57 -11.14 9.73
C ILE A 21 -5.88 -10.96 8.38
N ILE A 22 -6.08 -9.81 7.77
CA ILE A 22 -5.45 -9.50 6.49
C ILE A 22 -3.96 -9.29 6.71
N ASN A 23 -3.15 -9.76 5.76
CA ASN A 23 -1.74 -9.39 5.72
C ASN A 23 -1.66 -8.09 4.90
N LEU A 24 -1.71 -6.96 5.60
CA LEU A 24 -1.71 -5.63 4.97
C LEU A 24 -0.41 -5.36 4.21
N ASP A 25 0.73 -5.76 4.76
CA ASP A 25 2.05 -5.53 4.15
C ASP A 25 2.14 -6.18 2.77
N LYS A 26 1.70 -7.45 2.66
CA LYS A 26 1.66 -8.14 1.36
C LYS A 26 0.74 -7.43 0.35
N LEU A 27 -0.39 -6.91 0.82
CA LEU A 27 -1.33 -6.20 -0.05
C LEU A 27 -0.74 -4.87 -0.53
N LEU A 28 -0.01 -4.16 0.34
CA LEU A 28 0.66 -2.91 0.00
C LEU A 28 1.82 -3.15 -0.97
N ASP A 29 2.61 -4.21 -0.78
CA ASP A 29 3.68 -4.60 -1.71
C ASP A 29 3.16 -4.81 -3.13
N ASP A 30 2.10 -5.60 -3.28
CA ASP A 30 1.48 -5.87 -4.57
C ASP A 30 0.88 -4.58 -5.17
N TYR A 31 0.27 -3.75 -4.33
CA TYR A 31 -0.30 -2.46 -4.74
C TYR A 31 0.76 -1.49 -5.26
N TYR A 32 1.85 -1.26 -4.52
CA TYR A 32 2.92 -0.35 -4.93
C TYR A 32 3.62 -0.82 -6.21
N LYS A 33 3.87 -2.12 -6.35
CA LYS A 33 4.43 -2.69 -7.60
C LYS A 33 3.55 -2.42 -8.81
N ILE A 34 2.24 -2.65 -8.70
CA ILE A 34 1.30 -2.39 -9.81
C ILE A 34 1.24 -0.89 -10.14
N ARG A 35 1.39 -0.03 -9.13
CA ARG A 35 1.35 1.42 -9.29
C ARG A 35 2.65 2.03 -9.82
N GLY A 36 3.74 1.27 -9.89
CA GLY A 36 5.07 1.79 -10.21
C GLY A 36 5.61 2.67 -9.09
N TRP A 37 5.36 2.28 -7.85
CA TRP A 37 5.82 2.95 -6.64
C TRP A 37 6.86 2.08 -5.93
N ASP A 38 7.71 2.70 -5.11
CA ASP A 38 8.69 2.01 -4.28
C ASP A 38 8.06 1.42 -3.00
N GLU A 39 8.89 0.75 -2.19
CA GLU A 39 8.47 0.12 -0.93
C GLU A 39 7.96 1.11 0.13
N ASN A 40 8.26 2.41 -0.01
CA ASN A 40 7.79 3.47 0.87
C ASN A 40 6.48 4.09 0.38
N GLY A 41 5.91 3.59 -0.72
CA GLY A 41 4.70 4.14 -1.34
C GLY A 41 4.96 5.42 -2.14
N VAL A 42 6.20 5.62 -2.59
CA VAL A 42 6.58 6.80 -3.38
C VAL A 42 6.61 6.45 -4.87
N PRO A 43 5.94 7.21 -5.75
CA PRO A 43 6.03 6.99 -7.19
C PRO A 43 7.47 7.03 -7.69
N THR A 44 7.87 6.05 -8.51
CA THR A 44 9.21 6.08 -9.08
C THR A 44 9.34 7.18 -10.12
N LYS A 45 10.59 7.53 -10.46
CA LYS A 45 10.89 8.55 -11.47
C LYS A 45 10.26 8.18 -12.81
N GLU A 46 10.35 6.92 -13.22
CA GLU A 46 9.77 6.42 -14.46
C GLU A 46 8.25 6.61 -14.47
N LYS A 47 7.58 6.39 -13.33
CA LYS A 47 6.13 6.58 -13.23
C LYS A 47 5.72 8.04 -13.31
N LEU A 48 6.52 8.95 -12.75
CA LEU A 48 6.27 10.39 -12.86
C LEU A 48 6.49 10.88 -14.29
N GLU A 49 7.49 10.36 -14.99
CA GLU A 49 7.72 10.66 -16.40
C GLU A 49 6.57 10.14 -17.29
N GLU A 50 6.09 8.91 -17.05
CA GLU A 50 4.93 8.34 -17.76
C GLU A 50 3.66 9.20 -17.63
N LEU A 51 3.50 9.90 -16.50
CA LEU A 51 2.33 10.70 -16.16
C LEU A 51 2.50 12.20 -16.45
N ASP A 52 3.62 12.63 -17.05
CA ASP A 52 3.98 14.04 -17.26
C ASP A 52 4.02 14.86 -15.95
N LEU A 53 4.43 14.25 -14.83
CA LEU A 53 4.52 14.85 -13.49
C LEU A 53 5.97 15.04 -12.99
N SER A 54 6.96 14.92 -13.86
CA SER A 54 8.38 14.98 -13.50
C SER A 54 8.79 16.26 -12.75
N GLU A 55 8.08 17.38 -12.97
CA GLU A 55 8.33 18.64 -12.27
C GLU A 55 8.10 18.58 -10.74
N PHE A 56 7.28 17.63 -10.28
CA PHE A 56 6.97 17.44 -8.86
C PHE A 56 7.98 16.58 -8.12
N TYR A 57 8.93 15.94 -8.83
CA TYR A 57 9.93 15.06 -8.23
C TYR A 57 10.72 15.74 -7.09
N LYS A 58 10.98 17.04 -7.22
CA LYS A 58 11.69 17.86 -6.23
C LYS A 58 10.98 18.00 -4.86
N PHE A 59 9.69 17.69 -4.78
CA PHE A 59 8.91 17.79 -3.55
C PHE A 59 8.77 16.45 -2.82
N ILE A 60 9.23 15.37 -3.46
CA ILE A 60 9.06 13.99 -3.00
C ILE A 60 10.38 13.46 -2.39
N LEU A 61 11.53 13.96 -2.86
CA LEU A 61 12.85 13.79 -2.23
C LEU A 61 13.07 14.81 -1.10
#